data_AF-A0A5B0R352-F1
#
_entry.id   AF-A0A5B0R352-F1
#
_cell.length_a   1.000
_cell.length_b   1.000
_cell.length_c   1.000
_cell.angle_alpha   90.00
_cell.angle_beta   90.00
_cell.angle_gamma   90.00
#
_symmetry.space_group_name_H-M   'P 1'
#
loop_
_entity.id
_entity.type
_entity.pdbx_description
1 polymer ?
#
loop_
_entity_poly.entity_id
_entity_poly.type
_entity_poly.pdbx_seq_one_letter_code
_entity_poly.pdbx_strand_id
1 'polypeptide(L)'
;MNSSTSKTLEKKAADVDLTASLFQHLVKENIVPLDIFLKGFTPVIEQLDDTSIDVRFAYEFTGKLLKAAGLAEKEVAELAQKIDTEMLDQAAKRLLDGFKSAALHM
;
A
#
# COMPACT_ATOMS: atom_id res chain seq x y z
N MET A 1 19.96 22.62 10.87
CA MET A 1 18.85 22.51 9.89
C MET A 1 18.57 21.03 9.63
N ASN A 2 17.37 20.59 10.05
CA ASN A 2 16.56 19.52 9.45
C ASN A 2 16.98 18.04 9.68
N SER A 3 16.96 17.51 10.92
CA SER A 3 17.03 16.04 11.17
C SER A 3 15.75 15.40 11.72
N SER A 4 14.66 16.16 11.83
CA SER A 4 13.36 15.66 12.33
C SER A 4 12.57 14.85 11.29
N THR A 5 12.90 14.96 10.01
CA THR A 5 12.19 14.31 8.91
C THR A 5 12.56 12.84 8.79
N SER A 6 13.83 12.48 8.99
CA SER A 6 14.33 11.10 8.90
C SER A 6 13.69 10.18 9.95
N LYS A 7 13.64 10.63 11.21
CA LYS A 7 13.02 9.86 12.31
C LYS A 7 11.50 9.68 12.14
N THR A 8 10.83 10.66 11.53
CA THR A 8 9.39 10.58 11.25
C THR A 8 9.13 9.62 10.09
N LEU A 9 9.99 9.61 9.07
CA LEU A 9 9.94 8.64 7.98
C LEU A 9 10.21 7.21 8.48
N GLU A 10 11.20 7.02 9.33
CA GLU A 10 11.53 5.69 9.89
C GLU A 10 10.39 5.12 10.74
N LYS A 11 9.72 5.95 11.56
CA LYS A 11 8.54 5.51 12.32
C LYS A 11 7.39 5.11 11.40
N LYS A 12 7.05 5.94 10.40
CA LYS A 12 6.00 5.59 9.43
C LYS A 12 6.33 4.31 8.65
N ALA A 13 7.59 4.11 8.27
CA ALA A 13 8.02 2.88 7.59
C ALA A 13 7.90 1.65 8.51
N ALA A 14 8.25 1.78 9.79
CA ALA A 14 8.11 0.70 10.77
C ALA A 14 6.64 0.36 11.05
N ASP A 15 5.75 1.35 11.14
CA ASP A 15 4.30 1.13 11.27
C ASP A 15 3.70 0.43 10.04
N VAL A 16 4.13 0.80 8.83
CA VAL A 16 3.71 0.11 7.61
C VAL A 16 4.24 -1.31 7.55
N ASP A 17 5.49 -1.55 7.96
CA ASP A 17 6.08 -2.89 7.97
C ASP A 17 5.40 -3.81 9.00
N LEU A 18 5.05 -3.27 10.17
CA LEU A 18 4.22 -3.95 11.18
C LEU A 18 2.84 -4.31 10.63
N THR A 19 2.19 -3.36 9.94
CA THR A 19 0.87 -3.59 9.34
C THR A 19 0.95 -4.64 8.22
N ALA A 20 2.00 -4.60 7.40
CA ALA A 20 2.26 -5.61 6.37
C ALA A 20 2.51 -6.99 7.01
N SER A 21 3.32 -7.05 8.06
CA SER A 21 3.57 -8.30 8.80
C SER A 21 2.30 -8.87 9.43
N LEU A 22 1.43 -8.00 9.98
CA LEU A 22 0.13 -8.38 10.51
C LEU A 22 -0.77 -8.96 9.42
N PHE A 23 -0.83 -8.29 8.26
CA PHE A 23 -1.58 -8.75 7.10
C PHE A 23 -1.08 -10.10 6.58
N GLN A 24 0.24 -10.29 6.47
CA GLN A 24 0.81 -11.61 6.13
C GLN A 24 0.41 -12.69 7.13
N HIS A 25 0.39 -12.37 8.43
CA HIS A 25 -0.01 -13.31 9.47
C HIS A 25 -1.49 -13.70 9.33
N LEU A 26 -2.36 -12.72 9.14
CA LEU A 26 -3.82 -12.92 8.98
C LEU A 26 -4.16 -13.73 7.72
N VAL A 27 -3.43 -13.51 6.63
CA VAL A 27 -3.57 -14.29 5.38
C VAL A 27 -3.04 -15.71 5.57
N LYS A 28 -1.88 -15.86 6.22
CA LYS A 28 -1.26 -17.16 6.49
C LYS A 28 -2.12 -18.05 7.39
N GLU A 29 -2.77 -17.45 8.39
CA GLU A 29 -3.70 -18.15 9.27
C GLU A 29 -5.11 -18.30 8.64
N ASN A 30 -5.32 -17.77 7.43
CA ASN A 30 -6.60 -17.76 6.72
C ASN A 30 -7.75 -17.16 7.54
N ILE A 31 -7.43 -16.28 8.50
CA ILE A 31 -8.42 -15.71 9.44
C ILE A 31 -9.26 -14.64 8.74
N VAL A 32 -8.66 -13.90 7.80
CA VAL A 32 -9.31 -12.78 7.13
C VAL A 32 -9.36 -13.04 5.62
N PRO A 33 -10.55 -13.13 5.01
CA PRO A 33 -10.68 -13.27 3.57
C PRO A 33 -10.25 -11.99 2.85
N LEU A 34 -9.72 -12.16 1.63
CA LEU A 34 -9.23 -11.08 0.77
C LEU A 34 -10.26 -9.95 0.57
N ASP A 35 -11.56 -10.28 0.61
CA ASP A 35 -12.67 -9.34 0.46
C ASP A 35 -12.69 -8.25 1.55
N ILE A 36 -12.31 -8.62 2.79
CA ILE A 36 -12.21 -7.68 3.92
C ILE A 36 -11.01 -6.77 3.72
N PHE A 37 -9.89 -7.30 3.23
CA PHE A 37 -8.73 -6.50 2.87
C PHE A 37 -9.08 -5.51 1.76
N LEU A 38 -9.68 -5.97 0.67
CA LEU A 38 -10.13 -5.13 -0.45
C LEU A 38 -11.04 -3.98 0.04
N LYS A 39 -12.01 -4.28 0.91
CA LYS A 39 -12.88 -3.26 1.51
C LYS A 39 -12.13 -2.29 2.41
N GLY A 40 -11.17 -2.76 3.18
CA GLY A 40 -10.30 -1.91 4.01
C GLY A 40 -9.35 -1.04 3.18
N PHE A 41 -8.86 -1.55 2.05
CA PHE A 41 -7.98 -0.83 1.13
C PHE A 41 -8.72 0.13 0.23
N THR A 42 -10.01 -0.08 -0.05
CA THR A 42 -10.81 0.81 -0.92
C THR A 42 -10.70 2.29 -0.51
N PRO A 43 -11.01 2.71 0.73
CA PRO A 43 -10.88 4.12 1.13
C PRO A 43 -9.41 4.59 1.18
N VAL A 44 -8.47 3.70 1.49
CA VAL A 44 -7.02 4.02 1.51
C VAL A 44 -6.50 4.31 0.10
N ILE A 45 -7.00 3.57 -0.89
CA ILE A 45 -6.70 3.70 -2.31
C ILE A 45 -7.35 4.95 -2.89
N GLU A 46 -8.62 5.20 -2.56
CA GLU A 46 -9.34 6.43 -2.95
C GLU A 46 -8.58 7.67 -2.48
N GLN A 47 -8.13 7.69 -1.21
CA GLN A 47 -7.37 8.78 -0.62
C GLN A 47 -5.85 8.68 -0.84
N LEU A 48 -5.39 7.75 -1.68
CA LEU A 48 -3.96 7.47 -1.83
C LEU A 48 -3.21 8.64 -2.45
N ASP A 49 -3.84 9.35 -3.38
CA ASP A 49 -3.22 10.49 -4.05
C ASP A 49 -2.96 11.63 -3.06
N ASP A 50 -3.97 11.98 -2.26
CA ASP A 50 -3.85 12.95 -1.17
C ASP A 50 -2.81 12.51 -0.13
N THR A 51 -2.87 11.23 0.29
CA THR A 51 -1.86 10.65 1.19
C THR A 51 -0.46 10.71 0.59
N SER A 52 -0.32 10.65 -0.74
CA SER A 52 0.97 10.72 -1.41
C SER A 52 1.59 12.12 -1.39
N ILE A 53 0.77 13.16 -1.22
CA ILE A 53 1.21 14.55 -1.05
C ILE A 53 1.94 14.69 0.30
N ASP A 54 1.38 14.11 1.35
CA ASP A 54 1.98 14.09 2.70
C ASP A 54 3.07 13.02 2.86
N VAL A 55 2.93 11.89 2.17
CA VAL A 55 3.81 10.72 2.28
C VAL A 55 4.29 10.32 0.89
N ARG A 56 5.50 10.77 0.56
CA ARG A 56 6.16 10.48 -0.72
C ARG A 56 6.20 8.98 -1.10
N PHE A 57 6.13 8.09 -0.11
CA PHE A 57 6.18 6.62 -0.26
C PHE A 57 4.81 5.93 -0.13
N ALA A 58 3.69 6.67 -0.14
CA ALA A 58 2.35 6.10 0.04
C ALA A 58 2.05 4.98 -0.96
N TYR A 59 2.37 5.19 -2.24
CA TYR A 59 2.19 4.20 -3.31
C TYR A 59 2.99 2.91 -3.07
N GLU A 60 4.26 3.03 -2.65
CA GLU A 60 5.11 1.87 -2.33
C GLU A 60 4.61 1.13 -1.08
N PHE A 61 4.18 1.87 -0.06
CA PHE A 61 3.61 1.29 1.15
C PHE A 61 2.32 0.53 0.86
N THR A 62 1.40 1.12 0.12
CA THR A 62 0.16 0.45 -0.29
C THR A 62 0.47 -0.77 -1.17
N GLY A 63 1.40 -0.66 -2.14
CA GLY A 63 1.86 -1.80 -2.93
C GLY A 63 2.40 -2.95 -2.07
N LYS A 64 3.22 -2.65 -1.05
CA LYS A 64 3.75 -3.63 -0.10
C LYS A 64 2.65 -4.26 0.76
N LEU A 65 1.68 -3.47 1.22
CA LEU A 65 0.55 -3.94 2.01
C LEU A 65 -0.38 -4.85 1.20
N LEU A 66 -0.67 -4.51 -0.06
CA LEU A 66 -1.48 -5.33 -0.96
C LEU A 66 -0.79 -6.68 -1.24
N LYS A 67 0.53 -6.66 -1.44
CA LYS A 67 1.33 -7.88 -1.61
C LYS A 67 1.37 -8.73 -0.35
N ALA A 68 1.49 -8.10 0.81
CA ALA A 68 1.43 -8.77 2.11
C ALA A 68 0.05 -9.39 2.40
N ALA A 69 -1.03 -8.71 1.96
CA ALA A 69 -2.39 -9.21 2.02
C ALA A 69 -2.66 -10.33 0.99
N GLY A 70 -1.68 -10.71 0.16
CA GLY A 70 -1.80 -11.80 -0.81
C GLY A 70 -2.61 -11.43 -2.05
N LEU A 71 -2.80 -10.14 -2.35
CA LEU A 71 -3.50 -9.71 -3.55
C LEU A 71 -2.67 -9.98 -4.81
N ALA A 72 -3.35 -10.39 -5.87
CA ALA A 72 -2.74 -10.54 -7.19
C ALA A 72 -2.61 -9.18 -7.90
N GLU A 73 -1.72 -9.09 -8.90
CA GLU A 73 -1.59 -7.88 -9.75
C GLU A 73 -2.93 -7.43 -10.34
N LYS A 74 -3.84 -8.37 -10.63
CA LYS A 74 -5.17 -8.06 -11.15
C LYS A 74 -6.01 -7.26 -10.16
N GLU A 75 -6.07 -7.71 -8.90
CA GLU A 75 -6.80 -7.02 -7.82
C GLU A 75 -6.19 -5.64 -7.53
N VAL A 76 -4.85 -5.56 -7.57
CA VAL A 76 -4.11 -4.31 -7.42
C VAL A 76 -4.44 -3.34 -8.55
N ALA A 77 -4.53 -3.83 -9.79
CA ALA A 77 -4.92 -3.02 -10.94
C ALA A 77 -6.38 -2.56 -10.86
N GLU A 78 -7.30 -3.38 -10.34
CA GLU A 78 -8.69 -2.96 -10.12
C GLU A 78 -8.81 -1.92 -9.00
N LEU A 79 -8.08 -2.10 -7.90
CA LEU A 79 -7.99 -1.07 -6.86
C LEU A 79 -7.36 0.21 -7.40
N ALA A 80 -6.29 0.11 -8.19
CA ALA A 80 -5.66 1.27 -8.81
C ALA A 80 -6.62 2.14 -9.64
N GLN A 81 -7.69 1.55 -10.18
CA GLN A 81 -8.73 2.30 -10.90
C GLN A 81 -9.74 3.01 -10.00
N LYS A 82 -9.69 2.77 -8.69
CA LYS A 82 -10.54 3.43 -7.69
C LYS A 82 -9.85 4.62 -7.02
N ILE A 83 -8.63 4.98 -7.43
CA ILE A 83 -7.95 6.15 -6.85
C ILE A 83 -8.71 7.40 -7.27
N ASP A 84 -9.13 8.21 -6.31
CA ASP A 84 -9.85 9.46 -6.55
C ASP A 84 -8.84 10.56 -6.91
N THR A 85 -8.40 10.56 -8.17
CA THR A 85 -7.43 11.53 -8.68
C THR A 85 -7.63 11.79 -10.17
N GLU A 86 -7.35 13.02 -10.59
CA GLU A 86 -7.38 13.42 -12.00
C GLU A 86 -6.30 12.70 -12.83
N MET A 87 -5.21 12.24 -12.19
CA MET A 87 -4.09 11.55 -12.83
C MET A 87 -4.12 10.03 -12.59
N LEU A 88 -5.29 9.42 -12.76
CA LEU A 88 -5.53 8.01 -12.41
C LEU A 88 -4.59 7.04 -13.14
N ASP A 89 -4.24 7.28 -14.42
CA ASP A 89 -3.25 6.47 -15.14
C ASP A 89 -1.87 6.49 -14.48
N GLN A 90 -1.43 7.66 -14.01
CA GLN A 90 -0.14 7.84 -13.37
C GLN A 90 -0.14 7.28 -11.95
N ALA A 91 -1.21 7.50 -11.18
CA ALA A 91 -1.39 6.94 -9.85
C ALA A 91 -1.45 5.41 -9.91
N ALA A 92 -2.19 4.85 -10.87
CA ALA A 92 -2.26 3.42 -11.08
C ALA A 92 -0.91 2.82 -11.47
N LYS A 93 -0.17 3.49 -12.36
CA LYS A 93 1.22 3.10 -12.69
C LYS A 93 2.10 3.10 -11.46
N ARG A 94 2.03 4.13 -10.61
CA ARG A 94 2.82 4.22 -9.38
C ARG A 94 2.48 3.13 -8.38
N LEU A 95 1.20 2.82 -8.22
CA LEU A 95 0.75 1.71 -7.35
C LEU A 95 1.25 0.36 -7.87
N LEU A 96 1.10 0.09 -9.18
CA LEU A 96 1.57 -1.13 -9.82
C LEU A 96 3.09 -1.25 -9.75
N ASP A 97 3.82 -0.15 -9.97
CA ASP A 97 5.27 -0.11 -9.85
C ASP A 97 5.71 -0.36 -8.41
N GLY A 98 5.04 0.27 -7.42
CA GLY A 98 5.26 0.01 -6.00
C GLY A 98 4.95 -1.44 -5.59
N PHE A 99 3.92 -2.05 -6.15
CA PHE A 99 3.58 -3.47 -5.94
C PHE A 99 4.62 -4.42 -6.53
N LYS A 100 5.14 -4.11 -7.73
CA LYS A 100 6.22 -4.87 -8.38
C LYS A 100 7.56 -4.70 -7.68
N SER A 101 7.87 -3.46 -7.32
CA SER A 101 9.09 -3.04 -6.62
C SER A 101 9.11 -3.47 -5.15
N ALA A 102 7.94 -3.75 -4.54
CA ALA A 102 7.82 -4.45 -3.28
C ALA A 102 8.35 -5.88 -3.44
N ALA A 103 9.66 -6.04 -3.55
CA ALA A 103 10.35 -7.31 -3.52
C ALA A 103 10.07 -7.91 -2.14
N LEU A 104 9.20 -8.93 -2.11
CA LEU A 104 9.29 -9.92 -1.03
C LEU A 104 10.68 -10.52 -1.20
N HIS A 105 11.57 -10.26 -0.24
CA HIS A 105 12.80 -11.04 -0.13
C HIS A 105 12.34 -12.46 0.20
N MET A 106 12.20 -13.30 -0.83
CA MET A 106 12.02 -14.74 -0.67
C MET A 106 13.32 -15.36 -0.17
#